data_AF-A0A7C6X5P2-F1
#
_entry.id   AF-A0A7C6X5P2-F1
#
_cell.length_a   1.000
_cell.length_b   1.000
_cell.length_c   1.000
_cell.angle_alpha   90.00
_cell.angle_beta   90.00
_cell.angle_gamma   90.00
#
_symmetry.space_group_name_H-M   'P 1'
#
loop_
_entity.id
_entity.type
_entity.pdbx_description
1 polymer ?
#
loop_
_entity_poly.entity_id
_entity_poly.type
_entity_poly.pdbx_seq_one_letter_code
_entity_poly.pdbx_strand_id
1 'polypeptide(L)'
;MKNNRVEKLRVCLHDSAESVGNLLVEAFHYLALFAIGGITAWAGTMAALEMFNKGSASIDDILLLFIYLELGAMVGIYFKTNHMPVRFLIYVAITALTRLMISDISHHNEPNMGVVYVSGAILLLAIAVLIVRFASARFPAIKPTSKRHSVTDESHEGTEPN
;
A
#
# COMPACT_ATOMS: atom_id res chain seq x y z
N MET A 1 4.51 10.83 -49.56
CA MET A 1 5.46 10.26 -48.56
C MET A 1 5.63 11.08 -47.26
N LYS A 2 4.75 12.05 -46.93
CA LYS A 2 4.97 12.97 -45.77
C LYS A 2 4.26 12.57 -44.45
N ASN A 3 3.31 11.62 -44.49
CA ASN A 3 2.54 11.22 -43.29
C ASN A 3 3.31 10.32 -42.30
N ASN A 4 4.32 9.56 -42.74
CA ASN A 4 4.93 8.53 -41.90
C ASN A 4 5.86 9.05 -40.77
N ARG A 5 6.37 10.29 -40.89
CA ARG A 5 7.29 10.86 -39.88
C ARG A 5 6.58 11.49 -38.68
N VAL A 6 5.41 12.09 -38.91
CA VAL A 6 4.61 12.73 -37.86
C VAL A 6 3.94 11.68 -36.98
N GLU A 7 3.47 10.59 -37.59
CA GLU A 7 2.88 9.46 -36.86
C GLU A 7 3.93 8.78 -35.96
N LYS A 8 5.13 8.52 -36.48
CA LYS A 8 6.25 7.97 -35.68
C LYS A 8 6.67 8.89 -34.53
N LEU A 9 6.63 10.21 -34.73
CA LEU A 9 6.96 11.18 -33.68
C LEU A 9 5.88 11.19 -32.58
N ARG A 10 4.59 11.10 -32.93
CA ARG A 10 3.50 11.01 -31.95
C ARG A 10 3.57 9.74 -31.11
N VAL A 11 3.86 8.60 -31.74
CA VAL A 11 4.01 7.31 -31.03
C VAL A 11 5.20 7.38 -30.07
N CYS A 12 6.35 7.89 -30.51
CA CYS A 12 7.54 8.01 -29.66
C CYS A 12 7.34 9.01 -28.48
N LEU A 13 6.61 10.10 -28.72
CA LEU A 13 6.25 11.05 -27.66
C LEU A 13 5.26 10.45 -26.65
N HIS A 14 4.31 9.63 -27.10
CA HIS A 14 3.36 8.95 -26.22
C HIS A 14 4.07 7.93 -25.33
N ASP A 15 4.90 7.07 -25.91
CA ASP A 15 5.67 6.05 -25.17
C ASP A 15 6.64 6.68 -24.16
N SER A 16 7.27 7.80 -24.54
CA SER A 16 8.18 8.53 -23.64
C SER A 16 7.42 9.22 -22.51
N ALA A 17 6.27 9.82 -22.79
CA ALA A 17 5.44 10.48 -21.78
C ALA A 17 4.86 9.46 -20.78
N GLU A 18 4.43 8.29 -21.27
CA GLU A 18 3.92 7.21 -20.43
C GLU A 18 5.01 6.63 -19.52
N SER A 19 6.21 6.39 -20.06
CA SER A 19 7.35 5.89 -19.29
C SER A 19 7.81 6.88 -18.22
N VAL A 20 7.94 8.17 -18.57
CA VAL A 20 8.32 9.23 -17.62
C VAL A 20 7.24 9.42 -16.56
N GLY A 21 5.95 9.39 -16.94
CA GLY A 21 4.84 9.48 -16.01
C GLY A 21 4.85 8.34 -14.99
N ASN A 22 5.04 7.10 -15.46
CA ASN A 22 5.11 5.94 -14.56
C ASN A 22 6.31 6.02 -13.61
N LEU A 23 7.49 6.45 -14.11
CA LEU A 23 8.69 6.64 -13.29
C LEU A 23 8.48 7.70 -12.20
N LEU A 24 7.86 8.83 -12.53
CA LEU A 24 7.61 9.91 -11.58
C LEU A 24 6.60 9.51 -10.50
N VAL A 25 5.53 8.80 -10.88
CA VAL A 25 4.54 8.29 -9.92
C VAL A 25 5.19 7.30 -8.97
N GLU A 26 6.00 6.38 -9.50
CA GLU A 26 6.72 5.39 -8.70
C GLU A 26 7.74 6.06 -7.76
N ALA A 27 8.53 7.01 -8.26
CA ALA A 27 9.49 7.76 -7.44
C ALA A 27 8.81 8.56 -6.33
N PHE A 28 7.70 9.25 -6.63
CA PHE A 28 6.90 9.96 -5.64
C PHE A 28 6.37 9.01 -4.56
N HIS A 29 5.91 7.82 -4.98
CA HIS A 29 5.38 6.83 -4.06
C HIS A 29 6.44 6.33 -3.06
N TYR A 30 7.63 5.98 -3.52
CA TYR A 30 8.73 5.59 -2.63
C TYR A 30 9.20 6.73 -1.73
N LEU A 31 9.23 7.96 -2.24
CA LEU A 31 9.63 9.12 -1.45
C LEU A 31 8.63 9.39 -0.31
N ALA A 32 7.33 9.34 -0.61
CA ALA A 32 6.27 9.49 0.39
C ALA A 32 6.37 8.40 1.46
N LEU A 33 6.60 7.16 1.03
CA LEU A 33 6.74 6.02 1.93
C LEU A 33 8.00 6.14 2.81
N PHE A 34 9.12 6.58 2.24
CA PHE A 34 10.35 6.86 2.99
C PHE A 34 10.11 7.93 4.06
N ALA A 35 9.41 9.01 3.71
CA ALA A 35 9.07 10.07 4.65
C ALA A 35 8.19 9.56 5.79
N ILE A 36 7.14 8.79 5.50
CA ILE A 36 6.25 8.22 6.53
C ILE A 36 7.01 7.25 7.43
N GLY A 37 7.85 6.37 6.86
CA GLY A 37 8.69 5.46 7.63
C GLY A 37 9.68 6.19 8.53
N GLY A 38 10.34 7.22 8.01
CA GLY A 38 11.28 8.07 8.76
C GLY A 38 10.60 8.80 9.92
N ILE A 39 9.45 9.42 9.68
CA ILE A 39 8.66 10.10 10.73
C ILE A 39 8.21 9.10 11.79
N THR A 40 7.78 7.90 11.38
CA THR A 40 7.34 6.84 12.31
C THR A 40 8.50 6.38 13.21
N ALA A 41 9.68 6.14 12.64
CA ALA A 41 10.87 5.76 13.40
C ALA A 41 11.33 6.88 14.35
N TRP A 42 11.29 8.14 13.89
CA TRP A 42 11.59 9.31 14.71
C TRP A 42 10.61 9.44 15.89
N ALA A 43 9.30 9.39 15.62
CA ALA A 43 8.26 9.49 16.63
C ALA A 43 8.35 8.36 17.67
N GLY A 44 8.56 7.12 17.23
CA GLY A 44 8.75 5.98 18.13
C GLY A 44 9.99 6.13 19.01
N THR A 45 11.09 6.64 18.45
CA THR A 45 12.32 6.89 19.23
C THR A 45 12.09 7.98 20.28
N MET A 46 11.44 9.08 19.91
CA MET A 46 11.12 10.18 20.84
C MET A 46 10.19 9.71 21.97
N ALA A 47 9.16 8.93 21.64
CA ALA A 47 8.26 8.36 22.64
C ALA A 47 9.00 7.42 23.61
N ALA A 48 9.88 6.56 23.10
CA ALA A 48 10.71 5.69 23.94
C ALA A 48 11.62 6.49 24.88
N LEU A 49 12.30 7.52 24.36
CA LEU A 49 13.15 8.40 25.18
C LEU A 49 12.35 9.14 26.25
N GLU A 50 11.14 9.58 25.95
CA GLU A 50 10.25 10.21 26.92
C GLU A 50 9.89 9.27 28.07
N MET A 51 9.61 7.99 27.78
CA MET A 51 9.35 6.97 28.81
C MET A 51 10.58 6.74 29.71
N PHE A 52 11.78 6.68 29.12
CA PHE A 52 13.03 6.56 29.88
C PHE A 52 13.24 7.78 30.80
N ASN A 53 12.98 8.98 30.31
CA ASN A 53 13.11 10.21 31.08
C ASN A 53 12.09 10.31 32.22
N LYS A 54 10.87 9.77 32.03
CA LYS A 54 9.84 9.70 33.09
C LYS A 54 10.19 8.70 34.20
N GLY A 55 11.05 7.71 33.94
CA GLY A 55 11.44 6.68 34.90
C GLY A 55 10.35 5.62 35.15
N SER A 56 9.23 5.68 34.44
CA SER A 56 8.13 4.72 34.50
C SER A 56 7.44 4.63 33.14
N ALA A 57 7.02 3.43 32.76
CA ALA A 57 6.26 3.17 31.54
C ALA A 57 4.85 2.71 31.89
N SER A 58 3.82 3.43 31.43
CA SER A 58 2.44 2.96 31.51
C SER A 58 2.16 1.91 30.42
N ILE A 59 1.07 1.18 30.57
CA ILE A 59 0.55 0.29 29.51
C ILE A 59 0.33 1.12 28.25
N ASP A 60 -0.34 2.28 28.34
CA ASP A 60 -0.59 3.16 27.21
C ASP A 60 0.67 3.57 26.44
N ASP A 61 1.77 3.86 27.14
CA ASP A 61 3.03 4.22 26.52
C ASP A 61 3.63 3.05 25.71
N ILE A 62 3.57 1.83 26.28
CA ILE A 62 4.02 0.61 25.61
C ILE A 62 3.11 0.31 24.40
N LEU A 63 1.80 0.54 24.53
CA LEU A 63 0.85 0.33 23.46
C LEU A 63 1.10 1.31 22.31
N LEU A 64 1.39 2.57 22.62
CA LEU A 64 1.76 3.60 21.65
C LEU A 64 3.04 3.22 20.89
N LEU A 65 4.06 2.73 21.60
CA LEU A 65 5.31 2.28 20.97
C LEU A 65 5.07 1.13 19.99
N PHE A 66 4.15 0.22 20.31
CA PHE A 66 3.79 -0.86 19.39
C PHE A 66 3.07 -0.36 18.14
N ILE A 67 2.21 0.65 18.25
CA ILE A 67 1.56 1.25 17.06
C ILE A 67 2.63 1.83 16.12
N TYR A 68 3.65 2.50 16.65
CA TYR A 68 4.77 2.98 15.85
C TYR A 68 5.57 1.84 15.21
N LEU A 69 5.87 0.79 15.96
CA LEU A 69 6.58 -0.39 15.43
C LEU A 69 5.75 -1.11 14.36
N GLU A 70 4.45 -1.24 14.54
CA GLU A 70 3.55 -1.87 13.59
C GLU A 70 3.46 -1.06 12.29
N LEU A 71 3.25 0.25 12.39
CA LEU A 71 3.22 1.14 11.24
C LEU A 71 4.57 1.12 10.50
N GLY A 72 5.69 1.15 11.23
CA GLY A 72 7.04 1.02 10.66
C GLY A 72 7.26 -0.32 9.95
N ALA A 73 6.80 -1.43 10.54
CA ALA A 73 6.89 -2.76 9.93
C ALA A 73 6.07 -2.84 8.64
N MET A 74 4.87 -2.27 8.61
CA MET A 74 4.05 -2.23 7.39
C MET A 74 4.70 -1.39 6.29
N VAL A 75 5.29 -0.24 6.63
CA VAL A 75 6.09 0.56 5.70
C VAL A 75 7.30 -0.23 5.17
N GLY A 76 8.00 -0.96 6.03
CA GLY A 76 9.12 -1.82 5.63
C GLY A 76 8.71 -2.97 4.70
N ILE A 77 7.57 -3.62 4.98
CA ILE A 77 7.00 -4.67 4.10
C ILE A 77 6.59 -4.08 2.76
N TYR A 78 6.02 -2.87 2.75
CA TYR A 78 5.69 -2.18 1.52
C TYR A 78 6.93 -2.01 0.63
N PHE A 79 8.03 -1.49 1.21
CA PHE A 79 9.29 -1.30 0.48
C PHE A 79 9.80 -2.58 -0.18
N LYS A 80 9.55 -3.75 0.43
CA LYS A 80 9.94 -5.05 -0.15
C LYS A 80 8.97 -5.59 -1.19
N THR A 81 7.71 -5.14 -1.23
CA THR A 81 6.65 -5.79 -2.00
C THR A 81 5.97 -4.90 -3.05
N ASN A 82 6.22 -3.58 -3.06
CA ASN A 82 5.75 -2.61 -4.07
C ASN A 82 4.25 -2.61 -4.36
N HIS A 83 3.46 -3.06 -3.40
CA HIS A 83 2.02 -3.13 -3.52
C HIS A 83 1.40 -2.44 -2.32
N MET A 84 0.43 -1.52 -2.55
CA MET A 84 -0.37 -0.92 -1.47
C MET A 84 -1.67 -1.71 -1.41
N PRO A 85 -1.71 -2.90 -0.78
CA PRO A 85 -2.98 -3.52 -0.54
C PRO A 85 -3.72 -2.67 0.50
N VAL A 86 -4.92 -2.24 0.14
CA VAL A 86 -5.94 -1.70 1.05
C VAL A 86 -6.08 -2.55 2.32
N ARG A 87 -5.73 -3.83 2.24
CA ARG A 87 -5.63 -4.79 3.35
C ARG A 87 -4.75 -4.29 4.51
N PHE A 88 -3.62 -3.61 4.24
CA PHE A 88 -2.77 -3.07 5.31
C PHE A 88 -3.50 -2.00 6.11
N LEU A 89 -4.26 -1.10 5.48
CA LEU A 89 -5.01 -0.07 6.18
C LEU A 89 -6.05 -0.66 7.14
N ILE A 90 -6.72 -1.75 6.75
CA ILE A 90 -7.70 -2.39 7.62
C ILE A 90 -7.01 -3.10 8.80
N TYR A 91 -5.81 -3.67 8.60
CA TYR A 91 -5.03 -4.22 9.71
C TYR A 91 -4.60 -3.14 10.69
N VAL A 92 -4.13 -1.98 10.22
CA VAL A 92 -3.82 -0.83 11.10
C VAL A 92 -5.05 -0.43 11.92
N ALA A 93 -6.22 -0.35 11.30
CA ALA A 93 -7.45 0.00 11.99
C ALA A 93 -7.82 -1.03 13.07
N ILE A 94 -7.71 -2.33 12.76
CA ILE A 94 -7.97 -3.40 13.74
C ILE A 94 -7.00 -3.30 14.91
N THR A 95 -5.71 -3.13 14.65
CA THR A 95 -4.75 -3.07 15.75
C THR A 95 -4.88 -1.80 16.57
N ALA A 96 -5.17 -0.65 15.94
CA ALA A 96 -5.47 0.59 16.66
C ALA A 96 -6.70 0.47 17.56
N LEU A 97 -7.79 -0.14 17.08
CA LEU A 97 -8.98 -0.40 17.91
C LEU A 97 -8.71 -1.41 19.03
N THR A 98 -7.93 -2.45 18.75
CA THR A 98 -7.53 -3.44 19.77
C THR A 98 -6.68 -2.79 20.85
N ARG A 99 -5.78 -1.87 20.48
CA ARG A 99 -4.94 -1.07 21.38
C ARG A 99 -5.80 -0.14 22.25
N LEU A 100 -6.78 0.53 21.65
CA LEU A 100 -7.75 1.35 22.39
C LEU A 100 -8.52 0.50 23.41
N MET A 101 -8.95 -0.70 23.02
CA MET A 101 -9.68 -1.61 23.90
C MET A 101 -8.86 -2.04 25.13
N ILE A 102 -7.60 -2.45 24.92
CA ILE A 102 -6.73 -2.91 26.02
C ILE A 102 -6.35 -1.74 26.95
N SER A 103 -6.16 -0.53 26.42
CA SER A 103 -5.97 0.70 27.21
C SER A 103 -7.20 1.00 28.08
N ASP A 104 -8.40 0.99 27.48
CA ASP A 104 -9.66 1.28 28.16
C ASP A 104 -9.95 0.29 29.30
N ILE A 105 -9.78 -1.01 29.04
CA ILE A 105 -9.94 -2.10 30.02
C ILE A 105 -8.92 -1.98 31.16
N SER A 106 -7.71 -1.51 30.87
CA SER A 106 -6.66 -1.41 31.88
C SER A 106 -6.80 -0.21 32.81
N HIS A 107 -7.64 0.78 32.48
CA HIS A 107 -7.84 2.00 33.28
C HIS A 107 -9.19 2.05 34.00
N HIS A 108 -10.20 1.35 33.52
CA HIS A 108 -11.53 1.28 34.13
C HIS A 108 -11.84 -0.14 34.62
N ASN A 109 -11.79 -0.36 35.95
CA ASN A 109 -12.13 -1.66 36.57
C ASN A 109 -13.64 -2.01 36.51
N GLU A 110 -14.47 -1.16 35.90
CA GLU A 110 -15.91 -1.38 35.77
C GLU A 110 -16.26 -1.66 34.30
N PRO A 111 -16.92 -2.79 33.99
CA PRO A 111 -17.27 -3.13 32.61
C PRO A 111 -18.29 -2.14 32.04
N ASN A 112 -17.78 -1.16 31.30
CA ASN A 112 -18.59 -0.17 30.58
C ASN A 112 -19.01 -0.72 29.20
N MET A 113 -20.14 -0.25 28.69
CA MET A 113 -20.64 -0.56 27.35
C MET A 113 -19.65 -0.20 26.22
N GLY A 114 -18.65 0.65 26.49
CA GLY A 114 -17.54 0.98 25.59
C GLY A 114 -16.83 -0.26 25.04
N VAL A 115 -16.54 -1.25 25.88
CA VAL A 115 -15.85 -2.50 25.47
C VAL A 115 -16.67 -3.27 24.43
N VAL A 116 -18.00 -3.27 24.55
CA VAL A 116 -18.91 -3.93 23.60
C VAL A 116 -18.89 -3.21 22.24
N TYR A 117 -18.90 -1.88 22.21
CA TYR A 117 -18.83 -1.11 20.97
C TYR A 117 -17.49 -1.33 20.25
N VAL A 118 -16.38 -1.29 20.98
CA VAL A 118 -15.05 -1.51 20.38
C VAL A 118 -14.91 -2.94 19.86
N SER A 119 -15.39 -3.92 20.62
CA SER A 119 -15.42 -5.33 20.17
C SER A 119 -16.28 -5.52 18.92
N GLY A 120 -17.45 -4.88 18.86
CA GLY A 120 -18.33 -4.88 17.68
C GLY A 120 -17.67 -4.21 16.46
N ALA A 121 -16.95 -3.11 16.65
CA ALA A 121 -16.20 -2.45 15.58
C ALA A 121 -15.06 -3.33 15.05
N ILE A 122 -14.29 -3.98 15.93
CA ILE A 122 -13.24 -4.94 15.53
C ILE A 122 -13.86 -6.11 14.74
N LEU A 123 -14.99 -6.64 15.19
CA LEU A 123 -15.71 -7.71 14.48
C LEU A 123 -16.14 -7.26 13.08
N LEU A 124 -16.69 -6.05 12.95
CA LEU A 124 -17.09 -5.49 11.66
C LEU A 124 -15.90 -5.33 10.72
N LEU A 125 -14.78 -4.80 11.21
CA LEU A 125 -13.55 -4.69 10.41
C LEU A 125 -12.99 -6.06 10.00
N ALA A 126 -13.03 -7.05 10.90
CA ALA A 126 -12.61 -8.41 10.58
C ALA A 126 -13.46 -9.03 9.46
N ILE A 127 -14.78 -8.82 9.48
CA ILE A 127 -15.69 -9.21 8.40
C ILE A 127 -15.36 -8.46 7.11
N ALA A 128 -15.08 -7.15 7.18
CA ALA A 128 -14.69 -6.37 6.01
C ALA A 128 -13.41 -6.92 5.35
N VAL A 129 -12.38 -7.27 6.14
CA VAL A 129 -11.16 -7.93 5.61
C VAL A 129 -11.49 -9.26 4.94
N LEU A 130 -12.37 -10.06 5.54
CA LEU A 130 -12.78 -11.34 4.98
C LEU A 130 -13.45 -11.15 3.61
N ILE A 131 -14.36 -10.18 3.49
CA ILE A 131 -15.02 -9.85 2.22
C ILE A 131 -13.99 -9.39 1.18
N VAL A 132 -13.11 -8.46 1.52
CA VAL A 132 -12.07 -7.96 0.60
C VAL A 132 -11.13 -9.09 0.16
N ARG A 133 -10.77 -9.99 1.08
CA ARG A 133 -9.94 -11.18 0.78
C ARG A 133 -10.65 -12.12 -0.17
N PHE A 134 -11.93 -12.41 0.07
CA PHE A 134 -12.69 -13.31 -0.77
C PHE A 134 -12.93 -12.73 -2.17
N ALA A 135 -13.28 -11.45 -2.26
CA ALA A 135 -13.46 -10.75 -3.54
C ALA A 135 -12.17 -10.73 -4.37
N SER A 136 -11.04 -10.41 -3.73
CA SER A 136 -9.72 -10.39 -4.41
C SER A 136 -9.30 -11.79 -4.90
N ALA A 137 -9.62 -12.85 -4.17
CA ALA A 137 -9.28 -14.22 -4.54
C ALA A 137 -10.17 -14.75 -5.69
N ARG A 138 -11.41 -14.27 -5.80
CA ARG A 138 -12.38 -14.72 -6.80
C ARG A 138 -12.32 -13.95 -8.11
N PHE A 139 -11.87 -12.69 -8.10
CA PHE A 139 -11.72 -11.84 -9.28
C PHE A 139 -10.33 -11.18 -9.33
N PRO A 140 -9.29 -11.91 -9.76
CA PRO A 140 -7.99 -11.28 -10.05
C PRO A 140 -8.18 -10.29 -11.20
N ALA A 141 -7.76 -9.04 -11.01
CA ALA A 141 -7.76 -8.05 -12.09
C ALA A 141 -6.97 -8.60 -13.29
N ILE A 142 -7.62 -8.62 -14.45
CA ILE A 142 -7.12 -9.21 -15.69
C ILE A 142 -5.74 -8.63 -16.02
N LYS A 143 -4.74 -9.51 -16.23
CA LYS A 143 -3.40 -9.12 -16.70
C LYS A 143 -3.55 -8.33 -18.02
N PRO A 144 -2.92 -7.15 -18.19
CA PRO A 144 -2.85 -6.53 -19.50
C PRO A 144 -2.14 -7.50 -20.44
N THR A 145 -2.88 -7.97 -21.44
CA THR A 145 -2.37 -8.76 -22.54
C THR A 145 -1.34 -7.93 -23.28
N SER A 146 -0.05 -8.24 -23.09
CA SER A 146 1.00 -7.82 -23.99
C SER A 146 0.72 -8.43 -25.35
N LYS A 147 0.01 -7.67 -26.19
CA LYS A 147 -0.29 -8.01 -27.58
C LYS A 147 0.99 -7.80 -28.37
N ARG A 148 1.91 -8.78 -28.32
CA ARG A 148 3.05 -8.86 -29.22
C ARG A 148 2.48 -9.11 -30.62
N HIS A 149 2.27 -8.03 -31.37
CA HIS A 149 1.83 -8.09 -32.75
C HIS A 149 2.95 -8.73 -33.57
N SER A 150 2.81 -10.02 -33.86
CA SER A 150 3.53 -10.69 -34.94
C SER A 150 3.02 -10.10 -36.26
N VAL A 151 3.76 -9.16 -36.85
CA VAL A 151 3.56 -8.83 -38.26
C VAL A 151 4.19 -9.96 -39.04
N THR A 152 3.32 -10.78 -39.62
CA THR A 152 3.60 -11.79 -40.62
C THR A 152 4.22 -11.11 -41.84
N ASP A 153 5.50 -11.40 -42.11
CA ASP A 153 6.14 -11.13 -43.41
C ASP A 153 5.72 -12.27 -44.35
N GLU A 154 4.60 -12.15 -45.06
CA GLU A 154 4.40 -12.87 -46.32
C GLU A 154 3.51 -12.09 -47.29
N SER A 155 3.88 -12.18 -48.56
CA SER A 155 3.20 -11.81 -49.81
C SER A 155 3.31 -10.36 -50.33
N HIS A 156 4.32 -10.14 -51.19
CA HIS A 156 4.05 -9.62 -52.52
C HIS A 156 4.80 -10.43 -53.59
N GLU A 157 4.00 -10.88 -54.54
CA GLU A 157 4.23 -11.80 -55.64
C GLU A 157 4.50 -11.03 -56.95
N GLY A 158 5.35 -11.59 -57.82
CA GLY A 158 5.27 -11.45 -59.28
C GLY A 158 6.02 -10.30 -59.97
N THR A 159 7.09 -10.61 -60.72
CA THR A 159 7.18 -10.59 -62.22
C THR A 159 8.65 -10.63 -62.72
N GLU A 160 8.94 -11.58 -63.61
CA GLU A 160 10.11 -11.73 -64.52
C GLU A 160 10.25 -10.51 -65.50
N PRO A 161 11.24 -10.35 -66.43
CA PRO A 161 12.15 -11.34 -67.04
C PRO A 161 13.60 -10.90 -67.43
N ASN A 162 14.29 -11.85 -68.07
CA ASN A 162 15.58 -11.91 -68.79
C ASN A 162 16.80 -12.43 -68.03
#